data_AF-A0A7W3ULB1-F1
#
_entry.id   AF-A0A7W3ULB1-F1
#
_cell.length_a   1.000
_cell.length_b   1.000
_cell.length_c   1.000
_cell.angle_alpha   90.00
_cell.angle_beta   90.00
_cell.angle_gamma   90.00
#
_symmetry.space_group_name_H-M   'P 1'
#
loop_
_entity.id
_entity.type
_entity.pdbx_description
1 polymer ?
#
loop_
_entity_poly.entity_id
_entity_poly.type
_entity_poly.pdbx_seq_one_letter_code
_entity_poly.pdbx_strand_id
1 'polypeptide(L)'
;MTNTTSNHGWLFTQLFSKWKRFEVIYVTILILLQVGVYLIAPDSWIGMLSGVFGTLALVYGMKGRKVTFIFGFIQCVAMTYIAWQSHTWGTFVMDIFYVISQPIGWFMWGHDDATKRFSPRVRRWVFAGVVVAYFIGWYFIGLFNGQLPYFDSFNLVVSFIAQLLYILKYQENWSLWIWVNTANIIYWIILAIRFQMGVHIGTFGGDLSQIALQAALLFNSIYATKVWASGEADNEGGTVK
;
A
#
# COMPACT_ATOMS: atom_id res chain seq x y z
N MET A 1 30.71 -29.46 -9.11
CA MET A 1 29.53 -28.61 -8.89
C MET A 1 30.01 -27.17 -8.97
N THR A 2 29.79 -26.50 -10.10
CA THR A 2 30.22 -25.12 -10.33
C THR A 2 29.29 -24.17 -9.59
N ASN A 3 29.74 -23.64 -8.46
CA ASN A 3 29.13 -22.47 -7.83
C ASN A 3 29.35 -21.26 -8.74
N THR A 4 28.45 -21.05 -9.70
CA THR A 4 28.31 -19.75 -10.36
C THR A 4 27.50 -18.84 -9.45
N THR A 5 28.12 -18.33 -8.38
CA THR A 5 27.62 -17.11 -7.74
C THR A 5 27.93 -15.97 -8.69
N SER A 6 27.01 -15.69 -9.63
CA SER A 6 27.06 -14.44 -10.37
C SER A 6 26.98 -13.32 -9.33
N ASN A 7 28.08 -12.57 -9.21
CA ASN A 7 28.24 -11.48 -8.26
C ASN A 7 27.42 -10.29 -8.77
N HIS A 8 26.10 -10.43 -8.73
CA HIS A 8 25.19 -9.39 -9.15
C HIS A 8 25.21 -8.25 -8.13
N GLY A 9 25.20 -7.00 -8.61
CA GLY A 9 25.16 -5.83 -7.73
C GLY A 9 23.89 -5.78 -6.88
N TRP A 10 23.96 -5.08 -5.74
CA TRP A 10 22.85 -4.99 -4.78
C TRP A 10 21.50 -4.64 -5.41
N LEU A 11 21.49 -3.68 -6.35
CA LEU A 11 20.26 -3.27 -7.04
C LEU A 11 19.63 -4.41 -7.86
N PHE A 12 20.45 -5.21 -8.55
CA PHE A 12 19.95 -6.37 -9.26
C PHE A 12 19.37 -7.40 -8.29
N THR A 13 20.02 -7.60 -7.15
CA THR A 13 19.54 -8.49 -6.09
C THR A 13 18.17 -8.05 -5.57
N GLN A 14 18.00 -6.74 -5.33
CA GLN A 14 16.72 -6.19 -4.90
C GLN A 14 15.61 -6.40 -5.91
N LEU A 15 15.91 -6.22 -7.20
CA LEU A 15 14.89 -6.20 -8.25
C LEU A 15 14.55 -7.60 -8.77
N PHE A 16 15.53 -8.50 -8.92
CA PHE A 16 15.37 -9.68 -9.76
C PHE A 16 15.69 -11.01 -9.08
N SER A 17 16.14 -11.03 -7.82
CA SER A 17 16.50 -12.28 -7.14
C SER A 17 15.33 -12.94 -6.39
N LYS A 18 15.33 -14.27 -6.37
CA LYS A 18 14.44 -15.13 -5.56
C LYS A 18 12.93 -14.90 -5.79
N TRP A 19 12.54 -14.71 -7.05
CA TRP A 19 11.13 -14.63 -7.47
C TRP A 19 10.56 -15.98 -7.87
N LYS A 20 9.33 -16.26 -7.44
CA LYS A 20 8.54 -17.40 -7.92
C LYS A 20 7.92 -17.04 -9.27
N ARG A 21 7.74 -18.04 -10.15
CA ARG A 21 7.08 -17.85 -11.45
C ARG A 21 5.68 -17.23 -11.29
N PHE A 22 4.91 -17.71 -10.32
CA PHE A 22 3.61 -17.15 -9.97
C PHE A 22 3.69 -15.66 -9.63
N GLU A 23 4.71 -15.24 -8.85
CA GLU A 23 4.89 -13.85 -8.45
C GLU A 23 5.11 -12.94 -9.66
N VAL A 24 6.01 -13.33 -10.56
CA VAL A 24 6.28 -12.57 -11.79
C VAL A 24 5.02 -12.42 -12.65
N ILE A 25 4.26 -13.50 -12.81
CA ILE A 25 3.04 -13.51 -13.63
C ILE A 25 1.99 -12.57 -13.04
N TYR A 26 1.65 -12.71 -11.75
CA TYR A 26 0.58 -11.87 -11.20
C TYR A 26 0.99 -10.40 -11.12
N VAL A 27 2.26 -10.09 -10.81
CA VAL A 27 2.74 -8.69 -10.78
C VAL A 27 2.62 -8.06 -12.15
N THR A 28 2.97 -8.80 -13.20
CA THR A 28 2.81 -8.35 -14.59
C THR A 28 1.35 -8.07 -14.89
N ILE A 29 0.43 -8.96 -14.50
CA ILE A 29 -1.02 -8.74 -14.67
C ILE A 29 -1.48 -7.49 -13.91
N LEU A 30 -1.05 -7.30 -12.67
CA LEU A 30 -1.44 -6.15 -11.87
C LEU A 30 -0.94 -4.83 -12.46
N ILE A 31 0.28 -4.79 -13.01
CA ILE A 31 0.80 -3.61 -13.71
C ILE A 31 0.03 -3.35 -15.00
N LEU A 32 -0.23 -4.40 -15.80
CA LEU A 32 -1.03 -4.29 -17.02
C LEU A 32 -2.45 -3.82 -16.73
N LEU A 33 -3.04 -4.20 -15.59
CA LEU A 33 -4.32 -3.68 -15.13
C LEU A 33 -4.28 -2.16 -14.93
N GLN A 34 -3.22 -1.62 -14.32
CA GLN A 34 -3.09 -0.16 -14.10
C GLN A 34 -3.02 0.59 -15.44
N VAL A 35 -2.22 0.07 -16.38
CA VAL A 35 -2.10 0.64 -17.72
C VAL A 35 -3.43 0.51 -18.49
N GLY A 36 -4.08 -0.65 -18.42
CA GLY A 36 -5.37 -0.90 -19.09
C GLY A 36 -6.47 0.05 -18.62
N VAL A 37 -6.54 0.33 -17.32
CA VAL A 37 -7.50 1.29 -16.75
C VAL A 37 -7.24 2.70 -17.27
N TYR A 38 -5.98 3.13 -17.34
CA TYR A 38 -5.62 4.41 -17.95
C TYR A 38 -6.00 4.49 -19.43
N LEU A 39 -5.84 3.41 -20.19
CA LEU A 39 -6.24 3.40 -21.61
C LEU A 39 -7.76 3.50 -21.80
N ILE A 40 -8.56 3.09 -20.82
CA ILE A 40 -10.03 3.22 -20.84
C ILE A 40 -10.45 4.65 -20.46
N ALA A 41 -9.80 5.25 -19.47
CA ALA A 41 -10.06 6.61 -19.00
C ALA A 41 -8.74 7.40 -18.86
N PRO A 42 -8.23 7.99 -19.97
CA PRO A 42 -6.90 8.59 -20.02
C PRO A 42 -6.83 10.03 -19.47
N ASP A 43 -7.83 10.45 -18.70
CA ASP A 43 -7.91 11.78 -18.10
C ASP A 43 -7.03 11.94 -16.84
N SER A 44 -6.40 10.86 -16.34
CA SER A 44 -5.50 10.91 -15.18
C SER A 44 -4.26 10.02 -15.33
N TRP A 45 -3.22 10.54 -16.00
CA TRP A 45 -1.92 9.86 -16.07
C TRP A 45 -1.23 9.74 -14.70
N ILE A 46 -1.52 10.67 -13.77
CA ILE A 46 -1.04 10.60 -12.38
C ILE A 46 -1.73 9.44 -11.64
N GLY A 47 -3.00 9.17 -11.93
CA GLY A 47 -3.71 7.96 -11.50
C GLY A 47 -2.98 6.68 -11.89
N MET A 48 -2.59 6.57 -13.17
CA MET A 48 -1.79 5.45 -13.66
C MET A 48 -0.43 5.35 -12.95
N LEU A 49 0.26 6.48 -12.78
CA LEU A 49 1.56 6.53 -12.09
C LEU A 49 1.43 6.00 -10.66
N SER A 50 0.44 6.48 -9.91
CA SER A 50 0.12 5.97 -8.57
C SER A 50 -0.15 4.47 -8.59
N GLY A 51 -0.98 3.99 -9.53
CA GLY A 51 -1.31 2.58 -9.68
C GLY A 51 -0.08 1.69 -9.88
N VAL A 52 0.78 2.04 -10.83
CA VAL A 52 1.98 1.27 -11.19
C VAL A 52 2.97 1.25 -10.04
N PHE A 53 3.32 2.42 -9.51
CA PHE A 53 4.31 2.53 -8.44
C PHE A 53 3.80 1.95 -7.11
N GLY A 54 2.50 2.03 -6.83
CA GLY A 54 1.89 1.41 -5.65
C GLY A 54 1.89 -0.11 -5.73
N THR A 55 1.59 -0.65 -6.90
CA THR A 55 1.68 -2.10 -7.15
C THR A 55 3.12 -2.57 -6.95
N LEU A 56 4.10 -1.88 -7.53
CA LEU A 56 5.51 -2.22 -7.35
C LEU A 56 5.93 -2.13 -5.88
N ALA A 57 5.64 -1.01 -5.21
CA ALA A 57 5.95 -0.80 -3.80
C ALA A 57 5.45 -1.96 -2.96
N LEU A 58 4.18 -2.35 -3.11
CA LEU A 58 3.58 -3.40 -2.30
C LEU A 58 4.17 -4.79 -2.55
N VAL A 59 4.48 -5.12 -3.81
CA VAL A 59 5.04 -6.43 -4.16
C VAL A 59 6.49 -6.54 -3.64
N TYR A 60 7.29 -5.49 -3.81
CA TYR A 60 8.63 -5.45 -3.23
C TYR A 60 8.58 -5.48 -1.69
N GLY A 61 7.61 -4.78 -1.10
CA GLY A 61 7.37 -4.76 0.34
C GLY A 61 6.97 -6.13 0.90
N MET A 62 6.11 -6.84 0.18
CA MET A 62 5.77 -8.23 0.46
C MET A 62 7.02 -9.12 0.48
N LYS A 63 7.95 -8.93 -0.46
CA LYS A 63 9.21 -9.68 -0.50
C LYS A 63 10.23 -9.18 0.53
N GLY A 64 9.92 -8.17 1.35
CA GLY A 64 10.85 -7.59 2.32
C GLY A 64 11.99 -6.79 1.67
N ARG A 65 11.83 -6.35 0.42
CA ARG A 65 12.87 -5.66 -0.36
C ARG A 65 12.91 -4.18 -0.03
N LYS A 66 14.11 -3.66 0.19
CA LYS A 66 14.33 -2.26 0.58
C LYS A 66 13.89 -1.26 -0.50
N VAL A 67 13.97 -1.65 -1.77
CA VAL A 67 13.50 -0.82 -2.92
C VAL A 67 12.01 -0.49 -2.87
N THR A 68 11.21 -1.19 -2.03
CA THR A 68 9.81 -0.87 -1.78
C THR A 68 9.59 0.60 -1.45
N PHE A 69 10.46 1.22 -0.65
CA PHE A 69 10.31 2.60 -0.20
C PHE A 69 10.57 3.62 -1.31
N ILE A 70 11.38 3.29 -2.32
CA ILE A 70 11.58 4.16 -3.48
C ILE A 70 10.29 4.20 -4.32
N PHE A 71 9.73 3.03 -4.62
CA PHE A 71 8.47 2.94 -5.35
C PHE A 71 7.32 3.55 -4.54
N GLY A 72 7.29 3.29 -3.24
CA GLY A 72 6.32 3.84 -2.31
C GLY A 72 6.37 5.36 -2.27
N PHE A 73 7.57 5.97 -2.28
CA PHE A 73 7.69 7.43 -2.28
C PHE A 73 7.05 8.06 -3.50
N ILE A 74 7.32 7.51 -4.69
CA ILE A 74 6.73 7.99 -5.95
C ILE A 74 5.20 7.84 -5.91
N GLN A 75 4.71 6.70 -5.43
CA GLN A 75 3.28 6.47 -5.32
C GLN A 75 2.61 7.41 -4.31
N CYS A 76 3.17 7.59 -3.11
CA CYS A 76 2.56 8.45 -2.09
C CYS A 76 2.52 9.92 -2.53
N VAL A 77 3.53 10.40 -3.27
CA VAL A 77 3.51 11.74 -3.87
C VAL A 77 2.38 11.85 -4.90
N ALA A 78 2.25 10.87 -5.80
CA ALA A 78 1.16 10.84 -6.78
C ALA A 78 -0.22 10.79 -6.10
N MET A 79 -0.37 9.97 -5.07
CA MET A 79 -1.61 9.86 -4.29
C MET A 79 -1.96 11.11 -3.53
N THR A 80 -0.97 11.78 -2.92
CA THR A 80 -1.18 13.06 -2.24
C THR A 80 -1.81 14.06 -3.21
N TYR A 81 -1.34 14.11 -4.45
CA TYR A 81 -1.92 14.98 -5.47
C TYR A 81 -3.36 14.58 -5.86
N ILE A 82 -3.60 13.29 -6.12
CA ILE A 82 -4.94 12.78 -6.48
C ILE A 82 -5.95 13.04 -5.34
N ALA A 83 -5.53 12.81 -4.11
CA ALA A 83 -6.36 12.98 -2.93
C ALA A 83 -6.73 14.46 -2.69
N TRP A 84 -5.78 15.37 -2.94
CA TRP A 84 -6.05 16.80 -2.92
C TRP A 84 -7.08 17.20 -3.98
N GLN A 85 -6.90 16.78 -5.23
CA GLN A 85 -7.83 17.09 -6.33
C GLN A 85 -9.24 16.54 -6.09
N SER A 86 -9.32 15.36 -5.48
CA SER A 86 -10.58 14.66 -5.22
C SER A 86 -11.24 15.10 -3.90
N HIS A 87 -10.63 16.05 -3.18
CA HIS A 87 -11.03 16.48 -1.83
C HIS A 87 -11.20 15.33 -0.82
N THR A 88 -10.36 14.31 -0.93
CA THR A 88 -10.37 13.12 -0.07
C THR A 88 -9.41 13.35 1.10
N TRP A 89 -9.81 14.25 2.00
CA TRP A 89 -8.91 14.85 2.99
C TRP A 89 -8.24 13.86 3.94
N GLY A 90 -8.94 12.78 4.33
CA GLY A 90 -8.35 11.72 5.15
C GLY A 90 -7.18 11.03 4.44
N THR A 91 -7.39 10.66 3.18
CA THR A 91 -6.35 10.08 2.32
C THR A 91 -5.22 11.08 2.07
N PHE A 92 -5.53 12.34 1.80
CA PHE A 92 -4.54 13.40 1.57
C PHE A 92 -3.55 13.55 2.74
N VAL A 93 -4.07 13.66 3.97
CA VAL A 93 -3.22 13.78 5.17
C VAL A 93 -2.41 12.50 5.39
N MET A 94 -3.01 11.33 5.13
CA MET A 94 -2.31 10.06 5.24
C MET A 94 -1.16 9.91 4.27
N ASP A 95 -1.34 10.29 3.01
CA ASP A 95 -0.28 10.16 2.01
C ASP A 95 0.87 11.14 2.28
N ILE A 96 0.63 12.31 2.87
CA ILE A 96 1.70 13.18 3.39
C ILE A 96 2.50 12.45 4.48
N PHE A 97 1.81 11.83 5.44
CA PHE A 97 2.48 11.01 6.44
C PHE A 97 3.28 9.88 5.77
N TYR A 98 2.74 9.25 4.73
CA TYR A 98 3.45 8.19 4.03
C TYR A 98 4.69 8.68 3.31
N VAL A 99 4.63 9.81 2.61
CA VAL A 99 5.79 10.45 1.98
C VAL A 99 6.94 10.62 2.99
N ILE A 100 6.64 11.09 4.20
CA ILE A 100 7.62 11.24 5.29
C ILE A 100 8.09 9.87 5.81
N SER A 101 7.19 8.89 5.84
CA SER A 101 7.48 7.55 6.34
C SER A 101 8.39 6.73 5.42
N GLN A 102 8.40 6.99 4.10
CA GLN A 102 9.20 6.18 3.16
C GLN A 102 10.71 6.27 3.42
N PRO A 103 11.31 7.48 3.57
CA PRO A 103 12.71 7.60 3.99
C PRO A 103 13.00 6.92 5.34
N ILE A 104 12.09 7.04 6.31
CA ILE A 104 12.25 6.41 7.63
C ILE A 104 12.30 4.88 7.48
N GLY A 105 11.36 4.31 6.73
CA GLY A 105 11.33 2.88 6.44
C GLY A 105 12.58 2.40 5.71
N TRP A 106 13.08 3.17 4.76
CA TRP A 106 14.37 2.90 4.11
C TRP A 106 15.52 2.81 5.12
N PHE A 107 15.61 3.73 6.09
CA PHE A 107 16.67 3.64 7.09
C PHE A 107 16.48 2.48 8.08
N MET A 108 15.22 2.19 8.44
CA MET A 108 14.91 1.14 9.42
C MET A 108 15.07 -0.27 8.88
N TRP A 109 14.84 -0.50 7.58
CA TRP A 109 14.98 -1.82 6.97
C TRP A 109 16.45 -2.10 6.63
N GLY A 110 17.05 -3.00 7.41
CA GLY A 110 18.41 -3.52 7.22
C GLY A 110 18.49 -4.79 6.36
N HIS A 111 19.71 -5.16 6.00
CA HIS A 111 20.02 -6.37 5.20
C HIS A 111 19.64 -7.66 5.91
N ASP A 112 19.93 -7.76 7.22
CA ASP A 112 19.75 -8.97 8.05
C ASP A 112 18.54 -8.85 8.99
N ASP A 113 17.50 -8.15 8.53
CA ASP A 113 16.36 -7.79 9.38
C ASP A 113 15.14 -8.69 9.05
N ALA A 114 14.65 -9.37 10.08
CA ALA A 114 13.57 -10.35 9.99
C ALA A 114 12.21 -9.75 10.39
N THR A 115 11.15 -10.36 9.89
CA THR A 115 9.78 -10.01 10.28
C THR A 115 9.50 -10.41 11.72
N LYS A 116 8.72 -9.56 12.39
CA LYS A 116 8.35 -9.69 13.80
C LYS A 116 6.88 -10.04 13.92
N ARG A 117 6.50 -10.72 14.99
CA ARG A 117 5.10 -11.10 15.24
C ARG A 117 4.71 -10.77 16.66
N PHE A 118 3.51 -10.23 16.84
CA PHE A 118 2.98 -10.03 18.19
C PHE A 118 2.62 -11.34 18.87
N SER A 119 2.75 -11.36 20.20
CA SER A 119 2.11 -12.41 20.99
C SER A 119 0.57 -12.29 20.87
N PRO A 120 -0.19 -13.39 21.00
CA PRO A 120 -1.65 -13.35 20.87
C PRO A 120 -2.34 -12.37 21.83
N ARG A 121 -1.74 -12.11 23.00
CA ARG A 121 -2.24 -11.12 23.97
C ARG A 121 -2.03 -9.70 23.47
N VAL A 122 -0.80 -9.35 23.04
CA VAL A 122 -0.48 -8.02 22.53
C VAL A 122 -1.31 -7.72 21.28
N ARG A 123 -1.43 -8.70 20.37
CA ARG A 123 -2.25 -8.57 19.17
C ARG A 123 -3.70 -8.18 19.50
N ARG A 124 -4.34 -8.86 20.45
CA ARG A 124 -5.72 -8.51 20.84
C ARG A 124 -5.86 -7.07 21.33
N TRP A 125 -4.93 -6.59 22.15
CA TRP A 125 -4.96 -5.22 22.66
C TRP A 125 -4.65 -4.17 21.60
N VAL A 126 -3.71 -4.45 20.68
CA VAL A 126 -3.45 -3.57 19.53
C VAL A 126 -4.71 -3.41 18.69
N PHE A 127 -5.40 -4.51 18.36
CA PHE A 127 -6.62 -4.44 17.55
C PHE A 127 -7.79 -3.78 18.30
N ALA A 128 -7.95 -4.03 19.60
CA ALA A 128 -8.91 -3.29 20.41
C ALA A 128 -8.61 -1.79 20.42
N GLY A 129 -7.32 -1.42 20.55
CA GLY A 129 -6.86 -0.04 20.47
C GLY A 129 -7.14 0.61 19.12
N VAL A 130 -6.95 -0.11 18.00
CA VAL A 130 -7.30 0.36 16.64
C VAL A 130 -8.79 0.69 16.56
N VAL A 131 -9.66 -0.18 17.08
CA VAL A 131 -11.12 0.05 17.07
C VAL A 131 -11.49 1.29 17.90
N VAL A 132 -10.92 1.44 19.10
CA VAL A 132 -11.16 2.62 19.95
C VAL A 132 -10.65 3.89 19.28
N ALA A 133 -9.43 3.87 18.74
CA ALA A 133 -8.84 5.00 18.02
C ALA A 133 -9.67 5.40 16.80
N TYR A 134 -10.26 4.43 16.09
CA TYR A 134 -11.17 4.69 14.98
C TYR A 134 -12.40 5.48 15.44
N PHE A 135 -13.09 5.06 16.51
CA PHE A 135 -14.26 5.79 17.01
C PHE A 135 -13.91 7.19 17.54
N ILE A 136 -12.71 7.38 18.10
CA ILE A 136 -12.22 8.70 18.50
C ILE A 136 -11.97 9.57 17.26
N GLY A 137 -11.23 9.05 16.28
CA GLY A 137 -10.98 9.76 15.02
C GLY A 137 -12.29 10.14 14.32
N TRP A 138 -13.28 9.24 14.38
CA TRP A 138 -14.59 9.48 13.80
C TRP A 138 -15.27 10.69 14.41
N TYR A 139 -15.27 10.81 15.74
CA TYR A 139 -15.86 11.96 16.42
C TYR A 139 -15.23 13.29 15.96
N PHE A 140 -13.90 13.35 15.84
CA PHE A 140 -13.21 14.58 15.44
C PHE A 140 -13.34 14.88 13.95
N ILE A 141 -13.26 13.87 13.07
CA ILE A 141 -13.36 14.05 11.63
C ILE A 141 -14.78 14.36 11.19
N GLY A 142 -15.79 13.87 11.92
CA GLY A 142 -17.19 14.25 11.72
C GLY A 142 -17.47 15.75 11.92
N LEU A 143 -16.53 16.50 12.52
CA LEU A 143 -16.61 17.96 12.64
C LEU A 143 -16.14 18.70 11.38
N PHE A 144 -15.58 18.00 10.39
CA PHE A 144 -15.10 18.56 9.13
C PHE A 144 -16.05 18.21 7.96
N ASN A 145 -16.23 19.14 7.01
CA ASN A 145 -17.07 18.96 5.81
C ASN A 145 -16.39 18.11 4.71
N GLY A 146 -15.99 16.86 5.03
CA GLY A 146 -15.45 15.90 4.05
C GLY A 146 -16.53 15.24 3.19
N GLN A 147 -16.15 14.69 2.02
CA GLN A 147 -17.08 13.96 1.14
C GLN A 147 -17.71 12.74 1.81
N LEU A 148 -16.88 11.98 2.55
CA LEU A 148 -17.25 10.76 3.27
C LEU A 148 -16.50 10.69 4.61
N PRO A 149 -16.85 11.52 5.62
CA PRO A 149 -16.08 11.67 6.86
C PRO A 149 -15.84 10.36 7.62
N TYR A 150 -16.79 9.43 7.56
CA TYR A 150 -16.69 8.11 8.19
C TYR A 150 -15.56 7.25 7.59
N PHE A 151 -15.45 7.24 6.25
CA PHE A 151 -14.40 6.52 5.56
C PHE A 151 -13.06 7.24 5.70
N ASP A 152 -13.06 8.58 5.65
CA ASP A 152 -11.85 9.38 5.82
C ASP A 152 -11.21 9.12 7.19
N SER A 153 -12.00 9.00 8.26
CA SER A 153 -11.48 8.64 9.58
C SER A 153 -10.94 7.22 9.66
N PHE A 154 -11.62 6.26 9.04
CA PHE A 154 -11.15 4.88 9.00
C PHE A 154 -9.79 4.80 8.29
N ASN A 155 -9.70 5.41 7.12
CA ASN A 155 -8.49 5.49 6.32
C ASN A 155 -7.36 6.21 7.07
N LEU A 156 -7.64 7.28 7.81
CA LEU A 156 -6.62 7.97 8.59
C LEU A 156 -6.06 7.06 9.70
N VAL A 157 -6.93 6.58 10.59
CA VAL A 157 -6.47 5.90 11.81
C VAL A 157 -5.88 4.52 11.52
N VAL A 158 -6.59 3.69 10.76
CA VAL A 158 -6.18 2.30 10.56
C VAL A 158 -4.93 2.23 9.70
N SER A 159 -4.84 3.08 8.67
CA SER A 159 -3.71 3.06 7.76
C SER A 159 -2.45 3.67 8.39
N PHE A 160 -2.58 4.66 9.29
CA PHE A 160 -1.45 5.13 10.11
C PHE A 160 -0.83 4.00 10.93
N ILE A 161 -1.67 3.22 11.62
CA ILE A 161 -1.21 2.09 12.43
C ILE A 161 -0.63 0.99 11.52
N ALA A 162 -1.27 0.70 10.39
CA ALA A 162 -0.77 -0.26 9.42
C ALA A 162 0.63 0.10 8.91
N GLN A 163 0.85 1.37 8.55
CA GLN A 163 2.14 1.85 8.07
C GLN A 163 3.21 1.83 9.15
N LEU A 164 2.88 2.20 10.39
CA LEU A 164 3.81 2.09 11.50
C LEU A 164 4.26 0.64 11.73
N LEU A 165 3.30 -0.29 11.75
CA LEU A 165 3.60 -1.73 11.87
C LEU A 165 4.43 -2.24 10.69
N TYR A 166 4.14 -1.77 9.47
CA TYR A 166 4.87 -2.13 8.26
C TYR A 166 6.35 -1.72 8.34
N ILE A 167 6.63 -0.46 8.68
CA ILE A 167 8.00 0.05 8.84
C ILE A 167 8.75 -0.72 9.93
N LEU A 168 8.07 -1.10 11.01
CA LEU A 168 8.64 -1.90 12.10
C LEU A 168 8.77 -3.40 11.78
N LYS A 169 8.33 -3.84 10.59
CA LYS A 169 8.26 -5.23 10.12
C LYS A 169 7.39 -6.17 10.95
N TYR A 170 6.30 -5.68 11.54
CA TYR A 170 5.32 -6.54 12.21
C TYR A 170 4.38 -7.21 11.20
N GLN A 171 4.27 -8.54 11.23
CA GLN A 171 3.43 -9.34 10.32
C GLN A 171 1.96 -8.93 10.34
N GLU A 172 1.46 -8.45 11.47
CA GLU A 172 0.08 -7.99 11.61
C GLU A 172 -0.28 -6.78 10.73
N ASN A 173 0.71 -6.03 10.20
CA ASN A 173 0.46 -4.90 9.29
C ASN A 173 -0.45 -5.30 8.11
N TRP A 174 -0.23 -6.48 7.51
CA TRP A 174 -0.96 -6.93 6.33
C TRP A 174 -2.45 -7.13 6.59
N SER A 175 -2.81 -7.55 7.81
CA SER A 175 -4.21 -7.71 8.17
C SER A 175 -4.94 -6.37 8.29
N LEU A 176 -4.25 -5.30 8.70
CA LEU A 176 -4.81 -3.95 8.68
C LEU A 176 -4.93 -3.44 7.24
N TRP A 177 -3.92 -3.70 6.40
CA TRP A 177 -3.97 -3.34 4.98
C TRP A 177 -5.11 -3.99 4.22
N ILE A 178 -5.47 -5.24 4.53
CA ILE A 178 -6.65 -5.90 3.95
C ILE A 178 -7.90 -5.04 4.17
N TRP A 179 -8.15 -4.61 5.42
CA TRP A 179 -9.32 -3.79 5.74
C TRP A 179 -9.26 -2.40 5.12
N VAL A 180 -8.09 -1.76 5.15
CA VAL A 180 -7.87 -0.46 4.51
C VAL A 180 -8.16 -0.53 3.02
N ASN A 181 -7.61 -1.51 2.31
CA ASN A 181 -7.79 -1.65 0.87
C ASN A 181 -9.26 -1.96 0.53
N THR A 182 -9.95 -2.80 1.32
CA THR A 182 -11.38 -3.06 1.15
C THR A 182 -12.22 -1.78 1.31
N ALA A 183 -11.96 -0.98 2.36
CA ALA A 183 -12.66 0.28 2.57
C ALA A 183 -12.39 1.27 1.43
N ASN A 184 -11.14 1.35 0.95
CA ASN A 184 -10.77 2.24 -0.15
C ASN A 184 -11.38 1.82 -1.49
N ILE A 185 -11.52 0.52 -1.79
CA ILE A 185 -12.26 0.08 -3.00
C ILE A 185 -13.68 0.65 -2.98
N ILE A 186 -14.39 0.51 -1.87
CA ILE A 186 -15.76 1.02 -1.73
C ILE A 186 -15.78 2.54 -1.86
N TYR A 187 -14.84 3.22 -1.21
CA TYR A 187 -14.71 4.67 -1.26
C TYR A 187 -14.57 5.21 -2.68
N TRP A 188 -13.59 4.69 -3.43
CA TRP A 188 -13.31 5.15 -4.80
C TRP A 188 -14.41 4.75 -5.79
N ILE A 189 -15.12 3.63 -5.56
CA ILE A 189 -16.34 3.29 -6.30
C ILE A 189 -17.42 4.36 -6.10
N ILE A 190 -17.64 4.81 -4.85
CA ILE A 190 -18.63 5.85 -4.57
C ILE A 190 -18.26 7.15 -5.28
N LEU A 191 -16.98 7.54 -5.30
CA LEU A 191 -16.54 8.75 -6.01
C LEU A 191 -16.72 8.63 -7.52
N ALA A 192 -16.36 7.49 -8.11
CA ALA A 192 -16.57 7.23 -9.53
C ALA A 192 -18.06 7.33 -9.93
N ILE A 193 -18.96 6.78 -9.12
CA ILE A 193 -20.42 6.89 -9.34
C ILE A 193 -20.88 8.34 -9.21
N ARG A 194 -20.43 9.07 -8.18
CA ARG A 194 -20.77 10.49 -7.99
C ARG A 194 -20.31 11.35 -9.17
N PHE A 195 -19.12 11.08 -9.71
CA PHE A 195 -18.62 11.75 -10.90
C PHE A 195 -19.55 11.53 -12.09
N GLN A 196 -19.99 10.30 -12.33
CA GLN A 196 -20.96 9.97 -13.39
C GLN A 196 -22.34 10.61 -13.16
N MET A 197 -22.72 10.84 -11.90
CA MET A 197 -23.96 11.53 -11.52
C MET A 197 -23.86 13.07 -11.56
N GLY A 198 -22.75 13.63 -12.07
CA GLY A 198 -22.58 15.07 -12.28
C GLY A 198 -21.83 15.82 -11.18
N VAL A 199 -21.30 15.13 -10.16
CA VAL A 199 -20.42 15.73 -9.14
C VAL A 199 -18.97 15.62 -9.60
N HIS A 200 -18.51 16.59 -10.37
CA HIS A 200 -17.17 16.58 -10.99
C HIS A 200 -16.08 17.12 -10.04
N ILE A 201 -15.78 16.35 -9.01
CA ILE A 201 -14.64 16.57 -8.11
C ILE A 201 -13.59 15.51 -8.44
N GLY A 202 -12.34 15.91 -8.71
CA GLY A 202 -11.32 14.99 -9.22
C GLY A 202 -11.52 14.63 -10.69
N THR A 203 -11.16 13.40 -11.06
CA THR A 203 -11.24 12.89 -12.44
C THR A 203 -11.76 11.46 -12.44
N PHE A 204 -12.53 11.07 -13.46
CA PHE A 204 -13.12 9.74 -13.52
C PHE A 204 -12.04 8.65 -13.64
N GLY A 205 -11.05 8.82 -14.52
CA GLY A 205 -9.94 7.87 -14.63
C GLY A 205 -9.02 7.89 -13.41
N GLY A 206 -8.97 9.01 -12.67
CA GLY A 206 -8.33 9.07 -11.35
C GLY A 206 -8.99 8.09 -10.38
N ASP A 207 -10.32 8.16 -10.25
CA ASP A 207 -11.11 7.26 -9.40
C ASP A 207 -10.96 5.80 -9.85
N LEU A 208 -11.09 5.52 -11.15
CA LEU A 208 -10.92 4.16 -11.68
C LEU A 208 -9.52 3.60 -11.40
N SER A 209 -8.48 4.42 -11.56
CA SER A 209 -7.10 4.03 -11.24
C SER A 209 -6.96 3.66 -9.76
N GLN A 210 -7.64 4.39 -8.87
CA GLN A 210 -7.62 4.07 -7.45
C GLN A 210 -8.39 2.80 -7.13
N ILE A 211 -9.54 2.55 -7.75
CA ILE A 211 -10.25 1.27 -7.59
C ILE A 211 -9.33 0.10 -7.99
N ALA A 212 -8.66 0.22 -9.14
CA ALA A 212 -7.76 -0.81 -9.66
C ALA A 212 -6.52 -1.03 -8.77
N LEU A 213 -5.92 0.06 -8.28
CA LEU A 213 -4.81 0.00 -7.33
C LEU A 213 -5.26 -0.69 -6.04
N GLN A 214 -6.35 -0.26 -5.42
CA GLN A 214 -6.81 -0.80 -4.13
C GLN A 214 -7.20 -2.28 -4.23
N ALA A 215 -7.75 -2.70 -5.38
CA ALA A 215 -7.98 -4.12 -5.68
C ALA A 215 -6.67 -4.91 -5.80
N ALA A 216 -5.66 -4.37 -6.48
CA ALA A 216 -4.33 -4.97 -6.56
C ALA A 216 -3.67 -5.07 -5.18
N LEU A 217 -3.77 -4.01 -4.37
CA LEU A 217 -3.23 -3.95 -3.02
C LEU A 217 -3.93 -4.96 -2.10
N LEU A 218 -5.25 -5.09 -2.20
CA LEU A 218 -6.03 -6.08 -1.45
C LEU A 218 -5.57 -7.50 -1.77
N PHE A 219 -5.53 -7.87 -3.06
CA PHE A 219 -5.06 -9.19 -3.49
C PHE A 219 -3.66 -9.49 -2.95
N ASN A 220 -2.72 -8.56 -3.12
CA ASN A 220 -1.35 -8.76 -2.69
C ASN A 220 -1.23 -8.81 -1.16
N SER A 221 -1.99 -8.01 -0.40
CA SER A 221 -1.94 -8.04 1.07
C SER A 221 -2.35 -9.40 1.67
N ILE A 222 -3.30 -10.10 1.04
CA ILE A 222 -3.69 -11.47 1.41
C ILE A 222 -2.52 -12.43 1.15
N TYR A 223 -1.88 -12.32 -0.01
CA TYR A 223 -0.72 -13.16 -0.33
C TYR A 223 0.49 -12.84 0.57
N ALA A 224 0.72 -11.57 0.86
CA ALA A 224 1.82 -11.09 1.68
C ALA A 224 1.75 -11.57 3.13
N THR A 225 0.53 -11.73 3.66
CA THR A 225 0.33 -12.37 4.97
C THR A 225 0.96 -13.78 5.00
N LYS A 226 0.86 -14.55 3.90
CA LYS A 226 1.47 -15.88 3.81
C LYS A 226 2.99 -15.80 3.65
N VAL A 227 3.49 -14.90 2.80
CA VAL A 227 4.93 -14.72 2.52
C VAL A 227 5.69 -14.27 3.77
N TRP A 228 5.13 -13.33 4.54
CA TRP A 228 5.76 -12.88 5.78
C TRP A 228 5.67 -13.95 6.87
N ALA A 229 4.56 -14.68 6.97
CA ALA A 229 4.41 -15.76 7.94
C ALA A 229 5.35 -16.96 7.68
N SER A 230 5.77 -17.18 6.42
CA SER A 230 6.74 -18.23 6.07
C SER A 230 8.20 -17.81 6.26
N GLY A 231 8.47 -16.56 6.63
CA GLY A 231 9.83 -16.00 6.74
C GLY A 231 10.49 -15.71 5.39
N GLU A 232 9.75 -15.84 4.28
CA GLU A 232 10.30 -15.58 2.94
C GLU A 232 10.68 -14.11 2.73
N ALA A 233 10.09 -13.19 3.50
CA ALA A 233 10.41 -11.76 3.44
C ALA A 233 11.66 -11.38 4.28
N ASP A 234 12.13 -12.28 5.16
CA ASP A 234 13.23 -11.99 6.07
C ASP A 234 14.55 -11.81 5.30
N ASN A 235 15.45 -10.97 5.81
CA ASN A 235 16.78 -10.76 5.22
C ASN A 235 16.71 -10.38 3.73
N GLU A 236 15.95 -9.33 3.44
CA GLU A 236 15.65 -8.83 2.10
C GLU A 236 15.16 -9.96 1.17
N GLY A 237 14.09 -10.66 1.52
CA GLY A 237 13.58 -11.73 0.63
C GLY A 237 14.49 -12.95 0.57
N GLY A 238 15.23 -13.19 1.64
CA GLY A 238 16.17 -14.29 1.82
C GLY A 238 17.45 -14.17 1.01
N THR A 239 17.81 -13.01 0.43
CA THR A 239 19.01 -12.90 -0.44
C THR A 239 20.34 -12.85 0.30
N VAL A 240 20.32 -12.84 1.63
CA VAL A 240 21.50 -12.69 2.47
C VAL A 240 21.86 -14.01 3.20
N LYS A 241 21.50 -15.15 2.62
CA LYS A 241 21.94 -16.48 3.08
C LYS A 241 22.75 -17.19 2.02
#